data_AF-A0A3L8BK71-F1
#
_entry.id   AF-A0A3L8BK71-F1
#
_cell.length_a   1.000
_cell.length_b   1.000
_cell.length_c   1.000
_cell.angle_alpha   90.00
_cell.angle_beta   90.00
_cell.angle_gamma   90.00
#
_symmetry.space_group_name_H-M   'P 1'
#
loop_
_entity.id
_entity.type
_entity.pdbx_description
1 polymer ?
#
loop_
_entity_poly.entity_id
_entity_poly.type
_entity_poly.pdbx_seq_one_letter_code
_entity_poly.pdbx_strand_id
1 'polypeptide(L)'
;MDIDALHLILLIVSGIAAGFVNTIAGGGSIFTLPALILLGMPADVANGTNRVGVLMQSLAAVRGFDRHNKLDRESVLPIVLPTIVGSLVGSSVASVIPAEVLKPILLGTMMAMTLLIVLKPSTIPVTDEPIYNLQQRPSAVAWLFLAGLYGGFVQAGVGFILLT
;
A
#
# COMPACT_ATOMS: atom_id res chain seq x y z
N MET A 1 -21.35 -9.69 16.02
CA MET A 1 -21.33 -10.53 14.81
C MET A 1 -20.86 -11.90 15.23
N ASP A 2 -21.72 -12.91 15.17
CA ASP A 2 -21.29 -14.28 15.40
C ASP A 2 -20.47 -14.74 14.19
N ILE A 3 -19.16 -14.93 14.39
CA ILE A 3 -18.25 -15.37 13.33
C ILE A 3 -18.37 -16.88 13.22
N ASP A 4 -19.28 -17.35 12.36
CA ASP A 4 -19.41 -18.76 12.04
C ASP A 4 -18.25 -19.26 11.15
N ALA A 5 -18.04 -20.58 11.05
CA ALA A 5 -16.94 -21.20 10.32
C ALA A 5 -16.84 -20.74 8.86
N LEU A 6 -17.99 -20.50 8.19
CA LEU A 6 -18.03 -19.96 6.84
C LEU A 6 -17.41 -18.54 6.76
N HIS A 7 -17.72 -17.66 7.72
CA HIS A 7 -17.15 -16.31 7.77
C HIS A 7 -15.63 -16.37 7.95
N LEU A 8 -15.15 -17.29 8.79
CA LEU A 8 -13.72 -17.46 9.06
C LEU A 8 -12.98 -17.95 7.80
N ILE A 9 -13.55 -18.91 7.06
CA ILE A 9 -13.00 -19.37 5.77
C ILE A 9 -12.96 -18.22 4.75
N LEU A 10 -14.05 -17.46 4.63
CA LEU A 10 -14.11 -16.33 3.70
C LEU A 10 -13.09 -15.23 4.04
N LEU A 11 -12.88 -14.94 5.32
CA LEU A 11 -11.86 -13.99 5.78
C LEU A 11 -10.45 -14.47 5.47
N ILE A 12 -10.16 -15.75 5.67
CA ILE A 12 -8.84 -16.33 5.33
C ILE A 12 -8.58 -16.25 3.82
N VAL A 13 -9.53 -16.71 3.00
CA VAL A 13 -9.38 -16.71 1.54
C VAL A 13 -9.24 -15.29 1.00
N SER A 14 -10.08 -14.36 1.48
CA SER A 14 -9.99 -12.94 1.07
C SER A 14 -8.69 -12.29 1.53
N GLY A 15 -8.19 -12.60 2.73
CA GLY A 15 -6.89 -12.13 3.22
C GLY A 15 -5.72 -12.63 2.36
N ILE A 16 -5.74 -13.90 1.95
CA ILE A 16 -4.73 -14.48 1.05
C ILE A 16 -4.81 -13.82 -0.33
N ALA A 17 -6.00 -13.68 -0.90
CA ALA A 17 -6.20 -13.03 -2.20
C ALA A 17 -5.74 -11.56 -2.17
N ALA A 18 -6.11 -10.82 -1.13
CA ALA A 18 -5.64 -9.45 -0.93
C ALA A 18 -4.11 -9.37 -0.81
N GLY A 19 -3.49 -10.33 -0.10
CA GLY A 19 -2.04 -10.42 0.01
C GLY A 19 -1.34 -10.69 -1.32
N PHE A 20 -1.91 -11.55 -2.17
CA PHE A 20 -1.41 -11.80 -3.52
C PHE A 20 -1.47 -10.53 -4.37
N VAL A 21 -2.62 -9.85 -4.39
CA VAL A 21 -2.78 -8.58 -5.11
C VAL A 21 -1.84 -7.50 -4.57
N ASN A 22 -1.67 -7.41 -3.25
CA ASN A 22 -0.74 -6.48 -2.64
C ASN A 22 0.73 -6.77 -3.02
N THR A 23 1.11 -8.04 -3.11
CA THR A 23 2.49 -8.43 -3.45
C THR A 23 2.81 -8.13 -4.92
N ILE A 24 1.86 -8.31 -5.83
CA ILE A 24 2.08 -8.11 -7.28
C ILE A 24 1.97 -6.63 -7.67
N ALA A 25 0.93 -5.94 -7.18
CA ALA A 25 0.57 -4.61 -7.66
C ALA A 25 0.74 -3.51 -6.60
N GLY A 26 1.06 -3.86 -5.34
CA GLY A 26 1.03 -2.92 -4.20
C GLY A 26 -0.32 -2.21 -4.04
N GLY A 27 -1.40 -2.86 -4.49
CA GLY A 27 -2.73 -2.31 -4.61
C GLY A 27 -3.80 -3.06 -3.83
N GLY A 28 -3.45 -4.05 -3.00
CA GLY A 28 -4.44 -4.87 -2.28
C GLY A 28 -5.40 -4.04 -1.41
N SER A 29 -4.91 -2.91 -0.90
CA SER A 29 -5.70 -1.94 -0.13
C SER A 29 -6.88 -1.35 -0.91
N ILE A 30 -6.83 -1.33 -2.25
CA ILE A 30 -7.91 -0.89 -3.15
C ILE A 30 -9.19 -1.72 -2.92
N PHE A 31 -9.04 -2.98 -2.52
CA PHE A 31 -10.16 -3.89 -2.30
C PHE A 31 -10.53 -4.02 -0.82
N THR A 32 -9.54 -4.12 0.06
CA THR A 32 -9.77 -4.41 1.49
C THR A 32 -10.41 -3.25 2.24
N LEU A 33 -10.04 -2.00 1.97
CA LEU A 33 -10.60 -0.84 2.68
C LEU A 33 -12.11 -0.66 2.44
N PRO A 34 -12.63 -0.63 1.19
CA PRO A 34 -14.06 -0.57 0.90
C PRO A 34 -14.79 -1.75 1.51
N ALA A 35 -14.22 -2.95 1.44
CA ALA A 35 -14.83 -4.13 2.06
C ALA A 35 -15.02 -3.93 3.57
N LEU A 36 -14.00 -3.47 4.30
CA LEU A 36 -14.09 -3.19 5.74
C LEU A 36 -15.11 -2.08 6.06
N ILE A 37 -15.12 -1.00 5.27
CA ILE A 37 -16.09 0.10 5.43
C ILE A 37 -17.52 -0.37 5.15
N LEU A 38 -17.73 -1.20 4.12
CA LEU A 38 -19.02 -1.79 3.78
C LEU A 38 -19.53 -2.76 4.85
N LEU A 39 -18.61 -3.44 5.55
CA LEU A 39 -18.92 -4.27 6.72
C LEU A 39 -19.26 -3.44 7.98
N GLY A 40 -19.34 -2.11 7.86
CA GLY A 40 -19.78 -1.21 8.93
C GLY A 40 -18.64 -0.67 9.80
N MET A 41 -17.39 -0.93 9.45
CA MET A 41 -16.25 -0.39 10.20
C MET A 41 -16.10 1.12 9.93
N PRO A 42 -15.88 1.94 10.97
CA PRO A 42 -15.48 3.34 10.79
C PRO A 42 -14.22 3.45 9.90
N ALA A 43 -14.13 4.51 9.09
CA ALA A 43 -13.10 4.61 8.05
C ALA A 43 -11.67 4.69 8.61
N ASP A 44 -11.49 5.34 9.74
CA ASP A 44 -10.26 5.41 10.52
C ASP A 44 -9.86 4.03 11.07
N VAL A 45 -10.80 3.30 11.66
CA VAL A 45 -10.58 1.94 12.18
C VAL A 45 -10.28 0.95 11.05
N ALA A 46 -10.97 1.08 9.91
CA ALA A 46 -10.73 0.30 8.71
C ALA A 46 -9.34 0.54 8.13
N ASN A 47 -8.93 1.82 8.06
CA ASN A 47 -7.60 2.20 7.60
C ASN A 47 -6.50 1.63 8.50
N GLY A 48 -6.67 1.75 9.82
CA GLY A 48 -5.75 1.17 10.81
C GLY A 48 -5.66 -0.36 10.72
N THR A 49 -6.81 -1.03 10.64
CA THR A 49 -6.88 -2.51 10.57
C THR A 49 -6.23 -3.04 9.31
N ASN A 50 -6.50 -2.41 8.16
CA ASN A 50 -5.86 -2.76 6.90
C ASN A 50 -4.33 -2.63 6.97
N ARG A 51 -3.80 -1.67 7.74
CA ARG A 51 -2.35 -1.46 7.91
C ARG A 51 -1.64 -2.67 8.51
N VAL A 52 -2.27 -3.31 9.49
CA VAL A 52 -1.71 -4.52 10.13
C VAL A 52 -1.59 -5.65 9.11
N GLY A 53 -2.64 -5.84 8.30
CA GLY A 53 -2.64 -6.82 7.20
C GLY A 53 -1.53 -6.54 6.18
N VAL A 54 -1.43 -5.30 5.71
CA VAL A 54 -0.39 -4.89 4.75
C VAL A 54 1.02 -5.10 5.31
N LEU A 55 1.26 -4.76 6.58
CA LEU A 55 2.56 -5.00 7.22
C LEU A 55 2.94 -6.48 7.20
N MET A 56 2.02 -7.36 7.61
CA MET A 56 2.26 -8.81 7.61
C MET A 56 2.48 -9.36 6.19
N GLN A 57 1.73 -8.86 5.21
CA GLN A 57 1.90 -9.20 3.80
C GLN A 57 3.27 -8.75 3.28
N SER A 58 3.69 -7.53 3.59
CA SER A 58 5.00 -7.00 3.21
C SER A 58 6.16 -7.78 3.83
N LEU A 59 6.05 -8.17 5.10
CA LEU A 59 7.06 -9.03 5.75
C LEU A 59 7.17 -10.39 5.06
N ALA A 60 6.03 -11.01 4.73
CA ALA A 60 6.00 -12.27 3.99
C ALA A 60 6.60 -12.12 2.58
N ALA A 61 6.27 -11.03 1.88
CA ALA A 61 6.79 -10.72 0.55
C ALA A 61 8.31 -10.51 0.57
N VAL A 62 8.83 -9.67 1.48
CA VAL A 62 10.27 -9.43 1.65
C VAL A 62 11.01 -10.74 1.91
N ARG A 63 10.52 -11.58 2.82
CA ARG A 63 11.11 -12.91 3.08
C ARG A 63 11.08 -13.81 1.85
N GLY A 64 10.00 -13.76 1.08
CA GLY A 64 9.85 -14.51 -0.17
C GLY A 64 10.85 -14.08 -1.25
N PHE A 65 10.95 -12.77 -1.52
CA PHE A 65 11.88 -12.22 -2.50
C PHE A 65 13.35 -12.41 -2.10
N ASP A 66 13.65 -12.27 -0.80
CA ASP A 66 15.00 -12.46 -0.28
C ASP A 66 15.48 -13.91 -0.46
N ARG A 67 14.62 -14.89 -0.16
CA ARG A 67 14.91 -16.32 -0.35
C ARG A 67 15.21 -16.71 -1.80
N HIS A 68 14.71 -15.94 -2.77
CA HIS A 68 14.92 -16.18 -4.20
C HIS A 68 16.01 -15.28 -4.80
N ASN A 69 16.80 -14.58 -3.97
CA ASN A 69 17.85 -13.64 -4.41
C ASN A 69 17.32 -12.56 -5.39
N LYS A 70 16.06 -12.14 -5.20
CA LYS A 70 15.43 -11.08 -5.99
C LYS A 70 15.45 -9.71 -5.29
N LEU A 71 15.99 -9.65 -4.09
CA LEU A 71 16.10 -8.43 -3.29
C LEU A 71 17.49 -7.82 -3.46
N ASP A 72 17.56 -6.60 -4.00
CA ASP A 72 18.78 -5.80 -3.98
C ASP A 72 19.00 -5.22 -2.57
N ARG A 73 19.83 -5.92 -1.78
CA ARG A 73 20.07 -5.62 -0.36
C ARG A 73 20.73 -4.25 -0.15
N GLU A 74 21.54 -3.78 -1.10
CA GLU A 74 22.25 -2.50 -0.97
C GLU A 74 21.28 -1.31 -1.06
N SER A 75 20.25 -1.44 -1.89
CA SER A 75 19.22 -0.41 -2.08
C SER A 75 18.12 -0.42 -1.01
N VAL A 76 17.99 -1.50 -0.21
CA VAL A 76 16.92 -1.62 0.81
C VAL A 76 16.95 -0.45 1.80
N LEU A 77 18.06 -0.23 2.49
CA LEU A 77 18.11 0.75 3.57
C LEU A 77 17.90 2.19 3.05
N PRO A 78 18.56 2.62 1.95
CA PRO A 78 18.32 3.93 1.34
C PRO A 78 16.87 4.17 0.89
N ILE A 79 16.14 3.13 0.48
CA ILE A 79 14.72 3.24 0.07
C ILE A 79 13.79 3.24 1.28
N VAL A 80 14.01 2.33 2.23
CA VAL A 80 13.14 2.11 3.37
C VAL A 80 13.14 3.30 4.32
N LEU A 81 14.29 3.94 4.57
CA LEU A 81 14.38 5.07 5.50
C LEU A 81 13.44 6.24 5.15
N PRO A 82 13.54 6.89 3.98
CA PRO A 82 12.65 8.00 3.63
C PRO A 82 11.19 7.56 3.56
N THR A 83 10.92 6.35 3.08
CA THR A 83 9.57 5.80 2.99
C THR A 83 8.94 5.60 4.37
N ILE A 84 9.69 5.08 5.35
CA ILE A 84 9.22 4.94 6.73
C ILE A 84 8.92 6.30 7.33
N VAL A 85 9.84 7.26 7.21
CA VAL A 85 9.65 8.61 7.78
C VAL A 85 8.41 9.27 7.16
N GLY A 86 8.26 9.20 5.84
CA GLY A 86 7.05 9.66 5.15
C GLY A 86 5.81 8.96 5.69
N SER A 87 5.84 7.63 5.82
CA SER A 87 4.68 6.85 6.27
C SER A 87 4.25 7.15 7.69
N LEU A 88 5.18 7.47 8.59
CA LEU A 88 4.88 7.91 9.95
C LEU A 88 4.17 9.26 9.94
N VAL A 89 4.61 10.19 9.10
CA VAL A 89 3.93 11.48 8.92
C VAL A 89 2.53 11.28 8.35
N GLY A 90 2.42 10.51 7.26
CA GLY A 90 1.15 10.24 6.60
C GLY A 90 0.12 9.55 7.50
N SER A 91 0.55 8.52 8.26
CA SER A 91 -0.35 7.81 9.17
C SER A 91 -0.75 8.67 10.36
N SER A 92 0.15 9.50 10.88
CA SER A 92 -0.16 10.45 11.95
C SER A 92 -1.21 11.46 11.50
N VAL A 93 -1.08 11.99 10.28
CA VAL A 93 -2.09 12.89 9.68
C VAL A 93 -3.42 12.16 9.52
N ALA A 94 -3.44 10.91 9.02
CA ALA A 94 -4.68 10.14 8.91
C ALA A 94 -5.35 9.89 10.26
N SER A 95 -4.57 9.73 11.34
CA SER A 95 -5.10 9.42 12.68
C SER A 95 -5.80 10.58 13.38
N VAL A 96 -5.52 11.83 12.98
CA VAL A 96 -6.11 13.03 13.59
C VAL A 96 -7.29 13.61 12.79
N ILE A 97 -7.54 13.11 11.57
CA ILE A 97 -8.65 13.57 10.73
C ILE A 97 -9.95 12.91 11.20
N PRO A 98 -11.04 13.67 11.38
CA PRO A 98 -12.35 13.11 11.70
C PRO A 98 -12.82 12.08 10.67
N ALA A 99 -13.44 10.99 11.13
CA ALA A 99 -13.86 9.88 10.27
C ALA A 99 -14.83 10.32 9.15
N GLU A 100 -15.65 11.35 9.37
CA GLU A 100 -16.57 11.88 8.35
C GLU A 100 -15.83 12.52 7.17
N VAL A 101 -14.64 13.07 7.41
CA VAL A 101 -13.77 13.68 6.40
C VAL A 101 -12.83 12.64 5.80
N LEU A 102 -12.31 11.73 6.62
CA LEU A 102 -11.38 10.69 6.16
C LEU A 102 -12.07 9.73 5.19
N LYS A 103 -13.32 9.34 5.45
CA LYS A 103 -14.07 8.41 4.61
C LYS A 103 -14.16 8.83 3.13
N PRO A 104 -14.66 10.04 2.77
CA PRO A 104 -14.71 10.46 1.37
C PRO A 104 -13.33 10.63 0.74
N ILE A 105 -12.31 11.03 1.52
CA ILE A 105 -10.93 11.13 1.02
C ILE A 105 -10.40 9.75 0.63
N LEU A 106 -10.52 8.75 1.52
CA LEU A 106 -10.10 7.38 1.24
C LEU A 106 -10.84 6.85 0.01
N LEU A 107 -12.17 6.86 0.02
CA LEU A 107 -12.97 6.33 -1.10
C LEU A 107 -12.68 7.05 -2.42
N GLY A 108 -12.55 8.38 -2.41
CA GLY A 108 -12.23 9.16 -3.60
C GLY A 108 -10.85 8.82 -4.16
N THR A 109 -9.84 8.71 -3.30
CA THR A 109 -8.47 8.33 -3.69
C THR A 109 -8.46 6.93 -4.31
N MET A 110 -9.20 6.00 -3.71
CA MET A 110 -9.30 4.63 -4.18
C MET A 110 -10.00 4.52 -5.54
N MET A 111 -11.09 5.26 -5.74
CA MET A 111 -11.75 5.34 -7.03
C MET A 111 -10.84 5.96 -8.09
N ALA A 112 -10.15 7.05 -7.76
CA ALA A 112 -9.20 7.69 -8.67
C ALA A 112 -8.07 6.75 -9.08
N MET A 113 -7.45 6.04 -8.13
CA MET A 113 -6.41 5.06 -8.41
C MET A 113 -6.93 3.88 -9.24
N THR A 114 -8.11 3.36 -8.90
CA THR A 114 -8.76 2.29 -9.68
C THR A 114 -8.98 2.74 -11.12
N LEU A 115 -9.51 3.95 -11.32
CA LEU A 115 -9.77 4.50 -12.63
C LEU A 115 -8.46 4.73 -13.42
N LEU A 116 -7.41 5.24 -12.76
CA LEU A 116 -6.09 5.40 -13.38
C LEU A 116 -5.52 4.07 -13.87
N ILE A 117 -5.58 3.02 -13.04
CA ILE A 117 -5.07 1.68 -13.38
C ILE A 117 -5.87 1.09 -14.55
N VAL A 118 -7.20 1.23 -14.56
CA VAL A 118 -8.07 0.68 -15.61
C VAL A 118 -7.95 1.45 -16.92
N LEU A 119 -7.91 2.78 -16.88
CA LEU A 119 -7.88 3.61 -18.09
C LEU A 119 -6.47 3.78 -18.67
N LYS A 120 -5.44 3.69 -17.83
CA LYS A 120 -4.03 3.79 -18.25
C LYS A 120 -3.20 2.63 -17.66
N PRO A 121 -3.44 1.38 -18.08
CA PRO A 121 -2.64 0.24 -17.65
C PRO A 121 -1.15 0.36 -18.03
N SER A 122 -0.83 1.21 -19.02
CA SER A 122 0.54 1.47 -19.51
C SER A 122 1.35 2.47 -18.67
N THR A 123 0.89 2.88 -17.48
CA THR A 123 1.67 3.80 -16.62
C THR A 123 2.85 3.14 -15.93
N ILE A 124 2.96 1.81 -15.90
CA ILE A 124 4.20 1.14 -15.47
C ILE A 124 5.19 1.30 -16.63
N PRO A 125 6.18 2.19 -16.52
CA PRO A 125 7.11 2.41 -17.60
C PRO A 125 7.94 1.13 -17.75
N VAL A 126 7.85 0.47 -18.90
CA VAL A 126 8.92 -0.45 -19.33
C VAL A 126 10.03 0.46 -19.83
N THR A 127 10.70 1.15 -18.92
CA THR A 127 11.78 2.07 -19.25
C THR A 127 13.06 1.28 -19.44
N ASP A 128 13.68 1.44 -20.60
CA ASP A 128 15.11 1.14 -20.84
C ASP A 128 16.04 2.14 -20.10
N GLU A 129 15.49 2.94 -19.17
CA GLU A 129 16.28 3.86 -18.35
C GLU A 129 17.22 3.05 -17.44
N PRO A 130 18.47 3.48 -17.30
CA PRO A 130 19.42 2.82 -16.42
C PRO A 130 18.92 2.90 -14.97
N ILE A 131 19.05 1.79 -14.24
CA ILE A 131 18.73 1.73 -12.81
C ILE A 131 19.69 2.68 -12.09
N TYR A 132 19.14 3.70 -11.44
CA TYR A 132 19.93 4.68 -10.69
C TYR A 132 19.99 4.32 -9.21
N ASN A 133 21.18 4.46 -8.62
CA ASN A 133 21.32 4.45 -7.17
C ASN A 133 20.87 5.81 -6.59
N LEU A 134 20.43 5.81 -5.33
CA LEU A 134 20.02 7.04 -4.63
C LEU A 134 21.12 8.11 -4.55
N GLN A 135 22.39 7.71 -4.61
CA GLN A 135 23.53 8.63 -4.72
C GLN A 135 23.56 9.40 -6.06
N GLN A 136 23.04 8.79 -7.13
CA GLN A 136 23.02 9.37 -8.48
C GLN A 136 21.78 10.25 -8.71
N ARG A 137 20.67 9.98 -8.01
CA ARG A 137 19.46 10.81 -8.02
C ARG A 137 18.99 11.10 -6.58
N PRO A 138 19.59 12.09 -5.88
CA PRO A 138 19.19 12.42 -4.52
C PRO A 138 17.75 12.95 -4.42
N SER A 139 17.19 13.49 -5.51
CA SER A 139 15.76 13.85 -5.59
C SER A 139 14.82 12.67 -5.38
N ALA A 140 15.28 11.43 -5.60
CA ALA A 140 14.51 10.23 -5.33
C ALA A 140 14.19 10.08 -3.83
N VAL A 141 15.01 10.62 -2.92
CA VAL A 141 14.70 10.62 -1.47
C VAL A 141 13.40 11.37 -1.20
N ALA A 142 13.20 12.53 -1.83
CA ALA A 142 11.99 13.32 -1.66
C ALA A 142 10.77 12.58 -2.23
N TRP A 143 10.91 11.96 -3.40
CA TRP A 143 9.83 11.15 -3.99
C TRP A 143 9.47 9.93 -3.14
N LEU A 144 10.46 9.22 -2.60
CA LEU A 144 10.24 8.10 -1.68
C LEU A 144 9.59 8.55 -0.37
N PHE A 145 9.97 9.71 0.15
CA PHE A 145 9.29 10.31 1.30
C PHE A 145 7.83 10.62 0.99
N LEU A 146 7.53 11.23 -0.17
CA LEU A 146 6.16 11.54 -0.59
C LEU A 146 5.32 10.28 -0.85
N ALA A 147 5.92 9.27 -1.48
CA ALA A 147 5.30 7.96 -1.66
C ALA A 147 5.05 7.28 -0.30
N GLY A 148 5.99 7.40 0.63
CA GLY A 148 5.84 6.98 2.02
C GLY A 148 4.69 7.71 2.71
N LEU A 149 4.60 9.03 2.58
CA LEU A 149 3.53 9.87 3.14
C LEU A 149 2.16 9.46 2.61
N TYR A 150 2.01 9.38 1.29
CA TYR A 150 0.80 8.88 0.67
C TYR A 150 0.47 7.46 1.12
N GLY A 151 1.49 6.60 1.17
CA GLY A 151 1.37 5.24 1.64
C GLY A 151 0.85 5.20 3.06
N GLY A 152 1.47 5.91 4.00
CA GLY A 152 1.05 6.05 5.40
C GLY A 152 -0.38 6.54 5.56
N PHE A 153 -0.81 7.44 4.68
CA PHE A 153 -2.13 8.07 4.73
C PHE A 153 -3.25 7.17 4.19
N VAL A 154 -3.15 6.66 2.94
CA VAL A 154 -4.20 5.85 2.27
C VAL A 154 -3.76 4.42 1.93
N GLN A 155 -2.50 4.20 1.56
CA GLN A 155 -1.95 2.91 1.07
C GLN A 155 -2.52 2.37 -0.26
N ALA A 156 -3.58 2.95 -0.81
CA ALA A 156 -4.22 2.45 -2.01
C ALA A 156 -3.32 2.65 -3.25
N GLY A 157 -2.90 1.57 -3.90
CA GLY A 157 -2.12 1.65 -5.14
C GLY A 157 -0.70 2.22 -4.98
N VAL A 158 -0.11 2.13 -3.79
CA VAL A 158 1.27 2.58 -3.53
C VAL A 158 2.28 1.88 -4.43
N GLY A 159 2.07 0.60 -4.76
CA GLY A 159 2.95 -0.12 -5.67
C GLY A 159 3.06 0.58 -7.02
N PHE A 160 1.96 1.09 -7.56
CA PHE A 160 1.98 1.84 -8.81
C PHE A 160 2.76 3.15 -8.69
N ILE A 161 2.60 3.89 -7.58
CA ILE A 161 3.33 5.15 -7.34
C ILE A 161 4.84 4.91 -7.23
N LEU A 162 5.27 3.78 -6.65
CA LEU A 162 6.68 3.44 -6.52
C LEU A 162 7.29 2.93 -7.83
N LEU A 163 6.48 2.42 -8.75
CA LEU A 163 6.90 1.90 -10.05
C LEU A 163 6.88 2.96 -11.16
N THR A 164 6.20 4.09 -10.94
CA THR A 164 6.14 5.26 -11.83
C THR A 164 7.19 6.30 -11.47
#